data_AF-A0A7S8IEF7-F1
#
_entry.id   AF-A0A7S8IEF7-F1
#
_cell.length_a   1.000
_cell.length_b   1.000
_cell.length_c   1.000
_cell.angle_alpha   90.00
_cell.angle_beta   90.00
_cell.angle_gamma   90.00
#
_symmetry.space_group_name_H-M   'P 1'
#
loop_
_entity.id
_entity.type
_entity.pdbx_description
1 polymer ?
#
loop_
_entity_poly.entity_id
_entity_poly.type
_entity_poly.pdbx_seq_one_letter_code
_entity_poly.pdbx_strand_id
1 'polypeptide(L)'
;MGTRVLLMQIAHPMVAESVYNHSYVFKKPIKRLFRTLSLTLALVYGTQSETEIALKEIEEAHRPATGRLTEPIGKHMSGAAYNPRNPRQAFWVQATLVEGAVTGYETFVGPLSEADKQAFYVESQQIGVWMGINRQRMPATYNAMLDYMQEAVETGEVAVSEKARKIAPFITGQSWPGLSLLSHPLYRLSVGLLPGTIQQQFGFKPFSPFEQHTLNIIQAATYRFLPLMPGFLRYMTPYQRAMARLRAHAVD
;
A
#
# COMPACT_ATOMS: atom_id res chain seq x y z
N MET A 1 5.96 -5.64 -3.51
CA MET A 1 4.66 -5.25 -2.94
C MET A 1 4.24 -3.80 -3.16
N GLY A 2 5.15 -2.82 -3.27
CA GLY A 2 4.77 -1.40 -3.42
C GLY A 2 3.75 -1.12 -4.55
N THR A 3 3.95 -1.69 -5.74
CA THR A 3 3.00 -1.60 -6.87
C THR A 3 1.61 -2.12 -6.51
N ARG A 4 1.51 -3.30 -5.89
CA ARG A 4 0.24 -3.89 -5.43
C ARG A 4 -0.49 -2.94 -4.46
N VAL A 5 0.23 -2.44 -3.46
CA VAL A 5 -0.32 -1.48 -2.48
C VAL A 5 -0.86 -0.24 -3.17
N LEU A 6 -0.10 0.35 -4.10
CA LEU A 6 -0.56 1.53 -4.82
C LEU A 6 -1.80 1.25 -5.67
N LEU A 7 -1.89 0.09 -6.31
CA LEU A 7 -3.10 -0.33 -7.05
C LEU A 7 -4.30 -0.49 -6.13
N MET A 8 -4.14 -1.11 -4.95
CA MET A 8 -5.18 -1.21 -3.94
C MET A 8 -5.63 0.17 -3.43
N GLN A 9 -4.70 1.11 -3.23
CA GLN A 9 -5.03 2.48 -2.81
C GLN A 9 -5.89 3.19 -3.84
N ILE A 10 -5.48 3.17 -5.12
CA ILE A 10 -6.25 3.81 -6.20
C ILE A 10 -7.48 3.01 -6.63
N ALA A 11 -7.74 1.83 -6.08
CA ALA A 11 -9.00 1.13 -6.28
C ALA A 11 -10.17 1.87 -5.62
N HIS A 12 -9.91 2.68 -4.60
CA HIS A 12 -10.93 3.52 -3.98
C HIS A 12 -11.21 4.76 -4.84
N PRO A 13 -12.47 5.03 -5.25
CA PRO A 13 -12.82 6.12 -6.18
C PRO A 13 -12.29 7.49 -5.76
N MET A 14 -12.52 7.87 -4.50
CA MET A 14 -12.06 9.15 -3.94
C MET A 14 -10.54 9.30 -3.93
N VAL A 15 -9.80 8.21 -3.69
CA VAL A 15 -8.33 8.21 -3.72
C VAL A 15 -7.84 8.32 -5.16
N ALA A 16 -8.45 7.57 -6.09
CA ALA A 16 -8.14 7.66 -7.52
C ALA A 16 -8.34 9.07 -8.07
N GLU A 17 -9.47 9.70 -7.73
CA GLU A 17 -9.80 11.07 -8.15
C GLU A 17 -8.79 12.09 -7.61
N SER A 18 -8.48 11.99 -6.32
CA SER A 18 -7.48 12.84 -5.66
C SER A 18 -6.10 12.70 -6.32
N VAL A 19 -5.65 11.46 -6.57
CA VAL A 19 -4.37 11.18 -7.22
C VAL A 19 -4.36 11.66 -8.67
N TYR A 20 -5.43 11.44 -9.42
CA TYR A 20 -5.53 11.84 -10.82
C TYR A 20 -5.40 13.36 -10.99
N ASN A 21 -6.10 14.13 -10.16
CA ASN A 21 -6.16 15.59 -10.28
C ASN A 21 -4.96 16.31 -9.65
N HIS A 22 -4.39 15.76 -8.59
CA HIS A 22 -3.45 16.50 -7.73
C HIS A 22 -2.07 15.85 -7.58
N SER A 23 -1.87 14.65 -8.11
CA SER A 23 -0.57 13.97 -8.04
C SER A 23 0.24 14.15 -9.32
N TYR A 24 1.56 14.17 -9.17
CA TYR A 24 2.49 14.08 -10.30
C TYR A 24 2.65 12.64 -10.84
N VAL A 25 1.69 11.74 -10.57
CA VAL A 25 1.79 10.30 -10.90
C VAL A 25 2.06 10.03 -12.37
N PHE A 26 1.49 10.84 -13.27
CA PHE A 26 1.70 10.74 -14.71
C PHE A 26 3.10 11.19 -15.15
N LYS A 27 3.72 12.11 -14.40
CA LYS A 27 5.04 12.69 -14.72
C LYS A 27 6.19 11.94 -14.05
N LYS A 28 6.02 11.52 -12.79
CA LYS A 28 7.07 10.89 -11.97
C LYS A 28 6.49 9.76 -11.08
N PRO A 29 5.99 8.66 -11.66
CA PRO A 29 5.34 7.57 -10.89
C PRO A 29 6.29 6.89 -9.91
N ILE A 30 7.54 6.63 -10.33
CA ILE A 30 8.58 6.05 -9.48
C ILE A 30 8.88 6.96 -8.28
N LYS A 31 9.00 8.28 -8.51
CA LYS A 31 9.19 9.26 -7.43
C LYS A 31 8.01 9.24 -6.45
N ARG A 32 6.78 9.09 -6.94
CA ARG A 32 5.59 8.99 -6.09
C ARG A 32 5.66 7.74 -5.21
N LEU A 33 5.99 6.59 -5.78
CA LEU A 33 6.13 5.33 -5.06
C LEU A 33 7.19 5.46 -3.95
N PHE A 34 8.38 5.97 -4.29
CA PHE A 34 9.45 6.16 -3.30
C PHE A 34 9.07 7.17 -2.22
N ARG A 35 8.32 8.23 -2.54
CA ARG A 35 7.83 9.19 -1.55
C ARG A 35 6.87 8.54 -0.55
N THR A 36 5.89 7.76 -1.03
CA THR A 36 4.97 7.03 -0.14
C THR A 36 5.74 6.07 0.77
N LEU A 37 6.69 5.33 0.20
CA LEU A 37 7.53 4.40 0.95
C LEU A 37 8.39 5.11 2.00
N SER A 38 9.10 6.18 1.63
CA SER A 38 10.00 6.91 2.54
C SER A 38 9.24 7.52 3.71
N LEU A 39 8.08 8.12 3.45
CA LEU A 39 7.23 8.70 4.49
C LEU A 39 6.70 7.61 5.43
N THR A 40 6.20 6.50 4.88
CA THR A 40 5.72 5.37 5.71
C THR A 40 6.82 4.82 6.60
N LEU A 41 8.03 4.64 6.06
CA LEU A 41 9.17 4.14 6.85
C LEU A 41 9.66 5.15 7.89
N ALA A 42 9.53 6.45 7.65
CA ALA A 42 9.81 7.46 8.66
C ALA A 42 8.79 7.38 9.82
N LEU A 43 7.52 7.10 9.55
CA LEU A 43 6.52 6.90 10.59
C LEU A 43 6.74 5.61 11.39
N VAL A 44 7.27 4.55 10.76
CA VAL A 44 7.49 3.24 11.42
C VAL A 44 8.83 3.20 12.16
N TYR A 45 9.90 3.69 11.53
CA TYR A 45 11.27 3.51 12.00
C TYR A 45 11.98 4.82 12.31
N GLY A 46 11.37 5.99 12.09
CA GLY A 46 12.00 7.29 12.29
C GLY A 46 12.13 7.65 13.77
N THR A 47 12.97 8.66 14.05
CA THR A 47 12.90 9.38 15.33
C THR A 47 11.60 10.19 15.41
N GLN A 48 11.31 10.76 16.59
CA GLN A 48 10.19 11.68 16.74
C GLN A 48 10.27 12.85 15.74
N SER A 49 11.45 13.46 15.59
CA SER A 49 11.65 14.56 14.64
C SER A 49 11.46 14.11 13.18
N GLU A 50 11.98 12.94 12.79
CA GLU A 50 11.76 12.38 11.44
C GLU A 50 10.27 12.10 11.19
N THR A 51 9.54 11.64 12.22
CA THR A 51 8.09 11.39 12.17
C THR A 51 7.31 12.69 12.00
N GLU A 52 7.62 13.74 12.77
CA GLU A 52 6.97 15.05 12.67
C GLU A 52 7.17 15.69 11.29
N ILE A 53 8.40 15.61 10.74
CA ILE A 53 8.70 16.07 9.38
C ILE A 53 7.86 15.29 8.36
N ALA A 54 7.81 13.96 8.47
CA ALA A 54 7.02 13.13 7.56
C ALA A 54 5.52 13.48 7.61
N LEU A 55 4.96 13.68 8.81
CA LEU A 55 3.56 14.09 8.98
C LEU A 55 3.28 15.45 8.33
N LYS A 56 4.17 16.43 8.52
CA LYS A 56 4.04 17.74 7.88
C LYS A 56 4.09 17.64 6.35
N GLU A 57 5.00 16.84 5.79
CA GLU A 57 5.08 16.63 4.35
C GLU A 57 3.82 15.96 3.77
N ILE A 58 3.24 15.02 4.52
CA ILE A 58 1.98 14.36 4.17
C ILE A 58 0.85 15.38 4.19
N GLU A 59 0.78 16.20 5.23
CA GLU A 59 -0.23 17.24 5.36
C GLU A 59 -0.17 18.25 4.21
N GLU A 60 1.02 18.74 3.87
CA GLU A 60 1.23 19.67 2.77
C GLU A 60 0.81 19.07 1.42
N ALA A 61 1.04 17.78 1.21
CA ALA A 61 0.58 17.06 0.02
C ALA A 61 -0.93 16.83 0.00
N HIS A 62 -1.53 16.55 1.16
CA HIS A 62 -2.96 16.30 1.29
C HIS A 62 -3.81 17.57 1.23
N ARG A 63 -3.26 18.72 1.65
CA ARG A 63 -3.98 20.01 1.73
C ARG A 63 -4.65 20.43 0.42
N PRO A 64 -3.98 20.44 -0.74
CA PRO A 64 -4.63 20.83 -2.00
C PRO A 64 -5.47 19.70 -2.61
N ALA A 65 -5.32 18.47 -2.14
CA ALA A 65 -5.77 17.28 -2.85
C ALA A 65 -7.25 16.91 -2.59
N THR A 66 -8.10 17.93 -2.45
CA THR A 66 -9.55 17.83 -2.22
C THR A 66 -10.34 18.17 -3.48
N GLY A 67 -11.61 17.75 -3.55
CA GLY A 67 -12.50 18.07 -4.67
C GLY A 67 -13.80 17.27 -4.64
N ARG A 68 -14.43 17.09 -5.81
CA ARG A 68 -15.67 16.31 -5.97
C ARG A 68 -15.58 15.38 -7.17
N LEU A 69 -16.24 14.23 -7.09
CA LEU A 69 -16.42 13.33 -8.24
C LEU A 69 -17.24 14.03 -9.33
N THR A 70 -16.86 13.84 -10.58
CA THR A 70 -17.60 14.33 -11.75
C THR A 70 -18.69 13.35 -12.20
N GLU A 71 -18.50 12.07 -11.93
CA GLU A 71 -19.37 10.97 -12.36
C GLU A 71 -19.60 9.99 -11.19
N PRO A 72 -20.71 9.23 -11.18
CA PRO A 72 -20.92 8.21 -10.17
C PRO A 72 -19.98 7.02 -10.38
N ILE A 73 -19.41 6.49 -9.29
CA ILE A 73 -18.48 5.35 -9.31
C ILE A 73 -18.77 4.44 -8.11
N GLY A 74 -19.11 3.18 -8.39
CA GLY A 74 -19.56 2.26 -7.34
C GLY A 74 -20.80 2.83 -6.64
N LYS A 75 -20.78 2.93 -5.32
CA LYS A 75 -21.87 3.54 -4.54
C LYS A 75 -21.77 5.06 -4.38
N HIS A 76 -20.71 5.68 -4.90
CA HIS A 76 -20.48 7.12 -4.77
C HIS A 76 -21.17 7.88 -5.90
N MET A 77 -22.01 8.85 -5.54
CA MET A 77 -22.74 9.68 -6.51
C MET A 77 -21.85 10.79 -7.10
N SER A 78 -22.23 11.30 -8.27
CA SER A 78 -21.63 12.53 -8.81
C SER A 78 -21.75 13.67 -7.79
N GLY A 79 -20.72 14.50 -7.69
CA GLY A 79 -20.62 15.57 -6.71
C GLY A 79 -20.15 15.12 -5.31
N ALA A 80 -20.01 13.83 -5.03
CA ALA A 80 -19.48 13.35 -3.76
C ALA A 80 -18.05 13.89 -3.52
N ALA A 81 -17.78 14.39 -2.32
CA ALA A 81 -16.52 15.06 -2.01
C ALA A 81 -15.41 14.06 -1.66
N TYR A 82 -14.23 14.24 -2.23
CA TYR A 82 -13.02 13.56 -1.81
C TYR A 82 -12.13 14.51 -1.00
N ASN A 83 -11.54 13.96 0.06
CA ASN A 83 -10.62 14.68 0.92
C ASN A 83 -9.69 13.64 1.57
N PRO A 84 -8.36 13.69 1.33
CA PRO A 84 -7.43 12.75 1.95
C PRO A 84 -7.45 12.75 3.48
N ARG A 85 -7.96 13.81 4.12
CA ARG A 85 -8.17 13.89 5.57
C ARG A 85 -9.51 13.28 6.03
N ASN A 86 -10.36 12.81 5.11
CA ASN A 86 -11.55 12.07 5.47
C ASN A 86 -11.13 10.75 6.14
N PRO A 87 -11.57 10.46 7.38
CA PRO A 87 -11.09 9.28 8.11
C PRO A 87 -11.33 7.94 7.42
N ARG A 88 -12.42 7.79 6.64
CA ARG A 88 -12.69 6.54 5.90
C ARG A 88 -11.72 6.36 4.73
N GLN A 89 -11.45 7.42 3.99
CA GLN A 89 -10.50 7.41 2.86
C GLN A 89 -9.07 7.19 3.36
N ALA A 90 -8.69 7.88 4.44
CA ALA A 90 -7.39 7.70 5.10
C ALA A 90 -7.23 6.27 5.64
N PHE A 91 -8.27 5.72 6.28
CA PHE A 91 -8.23 4.36 6.81
C PHE A 91 -8.09 3.31 5.70
N TRP A 92 -8.77 3.46 4.56
CA TRP A 92 -8.54 2.57 3.41
C TRP A 92 -7.06 2.55 3.00
N VAL A 93 -6.44 3.72 2.85
CA VAL A 93 -5.01 3.82 2.49
C VAL A 93 -4.12 3.13 3.54
N GLN A 94 -4.38 3.34 4.83
CA GLN A 94 -3.65 2.67 5.91
C GLN A 94 -3.84 1.15 5.88
N ALA A 95 -5.08 0.68 5.73
CA ALA A 95 -5.39 -0.75 5.68
C ALA A 95 -4.65 -1.45 4.52
N THR A 96 -4.58 -0.82 3.34
CA THR A 96 -3.80 -1.37 2.22
C THR A 96 -2.29 -1.44 2.47
N LEU A 97 -1.74 -0.56 3.33
CA LEU A 97 -0.33 -0.62 3.72
C LEU A 97 -0.09 -1.79 4.69
N VAL A 98 -0.96 -1.96 5.69
CA VAL A 98 -0.88 -3.07 6.65
C VAL A 98 -1.08 -4.41 5.96
N GLU A 99 -2.19 -4.58 5.23
CA GLU A 99 -2.50 -5.82 4.52
C GLU A 99 -1.42 -6.12 3.46
N GLY A 100 -0.95 -5.11 2.72
CA GLY A 100 0.12 -5.31 1.76
C GLY A 100 1.48 -5.65 2.38
N ALA A 101 1.77 -5.21 3.61
CA ALA A 101 2.97 -5.58 4.35
C ALA A 101 2.90 -7.04 4.82
N VAL A 102 1.77 -7.47 5.40
CA VAL A 102 1.54 -8.87 5.81
C VAL A 102 1.58 -9.80 4.61
N THR A 103 0.80 -9.52 3.57
CA THR A 103 0.82 -10.28 2.30
C THR A 103 2.23 -10.32 1.71
N GLY A 104 2.98 -9.21 1.81
CA GLY A 104 4.37 -9.16 1.36
C GLY A 104 5.30 -10.10 2.11
N TYR A 105 5.22 -10.05 3.43
CA TYR A 105 6.02 -10.86 4.33
C TYR A 105 5.70 -12.35 4.17
N GLU A 106 4.41 -12.71 4.19
CA GLU A 106 3.95 -14.10 4.01
C GLU A 106 4.09 -14.61 2.58
N THR A 107 4.40 -13.76 1.60
CA THR A 107 4.76 -14.23 0.26
C THR A 107 6.26 -14.51 0.18
N PHE A 108 7.12 -13.63 0.70
CA PHE A 108 8.56 -13.67 0.38
C PHE A 108 9.48 -13.98 1.55
N VAL A 109 9.02 -13.86 2.80
CA VAL A 109 9.86 -14.03 3.99
C VAL A 109 9.53 -15.31 4.74
N GLY A 110 8.27 -15.49 5.12
CA GLY A 110 7.82 -16.64 5.89
C GLY A 110 6.41 -16.45 6.45
N PRO A 111 5.77 -17.51 6.95
CA PRO A 111 4.46 -17.41 7.59
C PRO A 111 4.52 -16.55 8.86
N LEU A 112 3.46 -15.79 9.13
CA LEU A 112 3.28 -15.06 10.39
C LEU A 112 2.23 -15.74 11.24
N SER A 113 2.41 -15.74 12.57
CA SER A 113 1.36 -16.22 13.47
C SER A 113 0.19 -15.22 13.48
N GLU A 114 -1.00 -15.69 13.84
CA GLU A 114 -2.15 -14.79 14.05
C GLU A 114 -1.86 -13.74 15.13
N ALA A 115 -1.08 -14.10 16.16
CA ALA A 115 -0.66 -13.18 17.20
C ALA A 115 0.26 -12.08 16.65
N ASP A 116 1.22 -12.41 15.78
CA ASP A 116 2.12 -11.43 15.16
C ASP A 116 1.36 -10.49 14.22
N LYS A 117 0.43 -11.02 13.42
CA LYS A 117 -0.44 -10.21 12.54
C LYS A 117 -1.31 -9.25 13.34
N GLN A 118 -1.88 -9.72 14.45
CA GLN A 118 -2.68 -8.90 15.35
C GLN A 118 -1.83 -7.83 16.03
N ALA A 119 -0.64 -8.16 16.55
CA ALA A 119 0.26 -7.21 17.19
C ALA A 119 0.69 -6.12 16.19
N PHE A 120 1.15 -6.54 15.00
CA PHE A 120 1.53 -5.63 13.91
C PHE A 120 0.39 -4.68 13.53
N TYR A 121 -0.85 -5.18 13.44
CA TYR A 121 -2.01 -4.34 13.17
C TYR A 121 -2.25 -3.30 14.28
N VAL A 122 -2.29 -3.72 15.55
CA VAL A 122 -2.54 -2.85 16.70
C VAL A 122 -1.48 -1.75 16.80
N GLU A 123 -0.21 -2.08 16.59
CA GLU A 123 0.88 -1.11 16.54
C GLU A 123 0.69 -0.14 15.36
N SER A 124 0.34 -0.66 14.19
CA SER A 124 0.09 0.13 12.98
C SER A 124 -1.08 1.11 13.12
N GLN A 125 -2.02 0.89 14.05
CA GLN A 125 -3.12 1.83 14.31
C GLN A 125 -2.60 3.20 14.75
N GLN A 126 -1.43 3.29 15.38
CA GLN A 126 -0.86 4.58 15.78
C GLN A 126 -0.63 5.51 14.59
N ILE A 127 -0.26 4.97 13.43
CA ILE A 127 -0.13 5.73 12.18
C ILE A 127 -1.48 6.35 11.80
N GLY A 128 -2.56 5.58 11.91
CA GLY A 128 -3.92 6.07 11.66
C GLY A 128 -4.32 7.21 12.59
N VAL A 129 -3.95 7.12 13.88
CA VAL A 129 -4.16 8.20 14.85
C VAL A 129 -3.42 9.47 14.44
N TRP A 130 -2.15 9.37 14.04
CA TRP A 130 -1.40 10.52 13.54
C TRP A 130 -1.99 11.11 12.26
N MET A 131 -2.68 10.30 11.45
CA MET A 131 -3.42 10.75 10.27
C MET A 131 -4.82 11.32 10.60
N GLY A 132 -5.16 11.47 11.88
CA GLY A 132 -6.43 12.04 12.34
C GLY A 132 -7.59 11.05 12.43
N ILE A 133 -7.33 9.74 12.35
CA ILE A 133 -8.36 8.71 12.49
C ILE A 133 -8.54 8.42 13.99
N ASN A 134 -9.78 8.56 14.48
CA ASN A 134 -10.10 8.15 15.85
C ASN A 134 -9.89 6.64 15.99
N ARG A 135 -9.08 6.22 16.98
CA ARG A 135 -8.75 4.81 17.23
C ARG A 135 -9.98 3.91 17.40
N GLN A 136 -11.03 4.41 18.05
CA GLN A 136 -12.28 3.66 18.27
C GLN A 136 -13.10 3.43 16.98
N ARG A 137 -12.77 4.14 15.90
CA ARG A 137 -13.41 3.97 14.58
C ARG A 137 -12.62 3.05 13.65
N MET A 138 -11.42 2.61 14.05
CA MET A 138 -10.70 1.57 13.35
C MET A 138 -11.19 0.20 13.84
N PRO A 139 -11.25 -0.81 12.97
CA PRO A 139 -11.50 -2.20 13.35
C PRO A 139 -10.63 -2.63 14.54
N ALA A 140 -11.18 -3.43 15.46
CA ALA A 140 -10.45 -3.81 16.67
C ALA A 140 -9.36 -4.86 16.41
N THR A 141 -9.49 -5.64 15.34
CA THR A 141 -8.61 -6.77 15.03
C THR A 141 -8.13 -6.74 13.59
N TYR A 142 -7.04 -7.45 13.32
CA TYR A 142 -6.52 -7.63 11.97
C TYR A 142 -7.57 -8.29 11.07
N ASN A 143 -8.27 -9.32 11.56
CA ASN A 143 -9.33 -9.97 10.80
C ASN A 143 -10.51 -9.02 10.54
N ALA A 144 -10.93 -8.20 11.51
CA ALA A 144 -11.97 -7.20 11.28
C ALA A 144 -11.54 -6.12 10.27
N MET A 145 -10.24 -5.82 10.16
CA MET A 145 -9.71 -4.97 9.09
C MET A 145 -9.83 -5.66 7.72
N LEU A 146 -9.52 -6.96 7.63
CA LEU A 146 -9.70 -7.73 6.39
C LEU A 146 -11.17 -7.81 5.98
N ASP A 147 -12.08 -8.07 6.92
CA ASP A 147 -13.52 -8.09 6.71
C ASP A 147 -14.01 -6.72 6.21
N TYR A 148 -13.58 -5.63 6.84
CA TYR A 148 -13.85 -4.27 6.38
C TYR A 148 -13.36 -4.05 4.93
N MET A 149 -12.15 -4.53 4.60
CA MET A 149 -11.61 -4.35 3.26
C MET A 149 -12.40 -5.14 2.21
N GLN A 150 -12.81 -6.36 2.54
CA GLN A 150 -13.65 -7.19 1.69
C GLN A 150 -15.03 -6.55 1.48
N GLU A 151 -15.71 -6.15 2.57
CA GLU A 151 -17.01 -5.49 2.52
C GLU A 151 -16.96 -4.19 1.70
N ALA A 152 -15.88 -3.41 1.82
CA ALA A 152 -15.71 -2.18 1.03
C ALA A 152 -15.69 -2.46 -0.48
N VAL A 153 -15.08 -3.58 -0.90
CA VAL A 153 -15.07 -4.01 -2.31
C VAL A 153 -16.43 -4.55 -2.73
N GLU A 154 -17.06 -5.40 -1.90
CA GLU A 154 -18.36 -6.03 -2.19
C GLU A 154 -19.50 -5.02 -2.30
N THR A 155 -19.53 -4.02 -1.41
CA THR A 155 -20.56 -2.98 -1.38
C THR A 155 -20.35 -1.87 -2.42
N GLY A 156 -19.23 -1.89 -3.14
CA GLY A 156 -18.86 -0.85 -4.09
C GLY A 156 -18.45 0.48 -3.45
N GLU A 157 -18.11 0.51 -2.16
CA GLU A 157 -17.34 1.63 -1.57
C GLU A 157 -16.01 1.78 -2.31
N VAL A 158 -15.38 0.64 -2.60
CA VAL A 158 -14.17 0.52 -3.40
C VAL A 158 -14.55 -0.10 -4.73
N ALA A 159 -14.44 0.70 -5.78
CA ALA A 159 -14.71 0.32 -7.15
C ALA A 159 -13.70 1.03 -8.07
N VAL A 160 -12.97 0.27 -8.88
CA VAL A 160 -11.94 0.82 -9.76
C VAL A 160 -12.59 1.71 -10.82
N SER A 161 -12.24 3.01 -10.79
CA SER A 161 -12.72 4.00 -11.75
C SER A 161 -11.93 3.98 -13.06
N GLU A 162 -12.45 4.66 -14.10
CA GLU A 162 -11.70 4.87 -15.34
C GLU A 162 -10.37 5.61 -15.07
N LYS A 163 -10.38 6.60 -14.17
CA LYS A 163 -9.17 7.32 -13.75
C LYS A 163 -8.16 6.40 -13.08
N ALA A 164 -8.61 5.47 -12.22
CA ALA A 164 -7.74 4.46 -11.64
C ALA A 164 -7.08 3.58 -12.74
N ARG A 165 -7.86 3.16 -13.75
CA ARG A 165 -7.33 2.41 -14.90
C ARG A 165 -6.32 3.23 -15.72
N LYS A 166 -6.51 4.54 -15.86
CA LYS A 166 -5.55 5.45 -16.51
C LYS A 166 -4.25 5.60 -15.72
N ILE A 167 -4.31 5.57 -14.39
CA ILE A 167 -3.13 5.67 -13.52
C ILE A 167 -2.34 4.35 -13.49
N ALA A 168 -3.03 3.20 -13.54
CA ALA A 168 -2.42 1.89 -13.32
C ALA A 168 -1.17 1.60 -14.18
N PRO A 169 -1.13 1.88 -15.51
CA PRO A 169 0.08 1.69 -16.32
C PRO A 169 1.31 2.45 -15.84
N PHE A 170 1.13 3.60 -15.19
CA PHE A 170 2.23 4.39 -14.64
C PHE A 170 2.76 3.79 -13.34
N ILE A 171 1.87 3.24 -12.50
CA ILE A 171 2.24 2.51 -11.28
C ILE A 171 2.95 1.19 -11.61
N THR A 172 2.55 0.53 -12.70
CA THR A 172 3.08 -0.77 -13.11
C THR A 172 4.31 -0.68 -14.02
N GLY A 173 4.71 0.52 -14.43
CA GLY A 173 5.81 0.73 -15.38
C GLY A 173 5.47 0.36 -16.83
N GLN A 174 4.20 0.05 -17.11
CA GLN A 174 3.72 -0.35 -18.44
C GLN A 174 3.39 0.86 -19.35
N SER A 175 3.47 2.09 -18.84
CA SER A 175 3.27 3.30 -19.65
C SER A 175 4.43 3.64 -20.60
N TRP A 176 5.59 2.97 -20.48
CA TRP A 176 6.79 3.24 -21.29
C TRP A 176 7.18 2.00 -22.12
N PRO A 177 7.20 2.05 -23.46
CA PRO A 177 7.41 0.86 -24.32
C PRO A 177 8.71 0.09 -24.05
N GLY A 178 9.81 0.77 -23.70
CA GLY A 178 11.08 0.11 -23.37
C GLY A 178 11.13 -0.49 -21.96
N LEU A 179 10.32 0.05 -21.03
CA LEU A 179 10.25 -0.42 -19.64
C LEU A 179 9.21 -1.54 -19.48
N SER A 180 8.25 -1.65 -20.40
CA SER A 180 7.14 -2.61 -20.30
C SER A 180 7.61 -4.06 -20.29
N LEU A 181 8.59 -4.42 -21.14
CA LEU A 181 9.20 -5.75 -21.22
C LEU A 181 10.01 -6.09 -19.96
N LEU A 182 10.86 -5.17 -19.52
CA LEU A 182 11.74 -5.38 -18.35
C LEU A 182 10.96 -5.41 -17.03
N SER A 183 9.89 -4.60 -16.93
CA SER A 183 9.04 -4.56 -15.74
C SER A 183 7.95 -5.64 -15.75
N HIS A 184 7.73 -6.35 -16.86
CA HIS A 184 6.63 -7.30 -17.01
C HIS A 184 6.58 -8.35 -15.90
N PRO A 185 7.68 -9.02 -15.52
CA PRO A 185 7.64 -10.03 -14.46
C PRO A 185 7.26 -9.42 -13.09
N LEU A 186 7.81 -8.26 -12.75
CA LEU A 186 7.54 -7.56 -11.48
C LEU A 186 6.11 -7.00 -11.43
N TYR A 187 5.62 -6.51 -12.57
CA TYR A 187 4.25 -6.10 -12.78
C TYR A 187 3.30 -7.26 -12.54
N ARG A 188 3.52 -8.40 -13.20
CA ARG A 188 2.68 -9.59 -13.07
C ARG A 188 2.67 -10.10 -11.64
N LEU A 189 3.83 -10.20 -11.00
CA LEU A 189 3.95 -10.57 -9.59
C LEU A 189 3.10 -9.69 -8.68
N SER A 190 3.13 -8.37 -8.90
CA SER A 190 2.37 -7.42 -8.07
C SER A 190 0.86 -7.48 -8.33
N VAL A 191 0.46 -7.69 -9.59
CA VAL A 191 -0.95 -7.74 -10.00
C VAL A 191 -1.63 -9.03 -9.60
N GLY A 192 -0.98 -10.18 -9.77
CA GLY A 192 -1.60 -11.48 -9.46
C GLY A 192 -1.82 -11.71 -7.97
N LEU A 193 -1.21 -10.88 -7.10
CA LEU A 193 -1.45 -10.88 -5.66
C LEU A 193 -2.58 -9.95 -5.21
N LEU A 194 -3.20 -9.18 -6.12
CA LEU A 194 -4.41 -8.41 -5.80
C LEU A 194 -5.60 -9.34 -5.57
N PRO A 195 -6.62 -8.94 -4.79
CA PRO A 195 -7.89 -9.66 -4.75
C PRO A 195 -8.48 -9.84 -6.16
N GLY A 196 -9.07 -11.00 -6.44
CA GLY A 196 -9.57 -11.34 -7.79
C GLY A 196 -10.55 -10.31 -8.37
N THR A 197 -11.47 -9.81 -7.54
CA THR A 197 -12.42 -8.76 -7.91
C THR A 197 -11.70 -7.48 -8.34
N ILE A 198 -10.65 -7.07 -7.63
CA ILE A 198 -9.85 -5.89 -7.97
C ILE A 198 -9.06 -6.11 -9.26
N GLN A 199 -8.48 -7.30 -9.47
CA GLN A 199 -7.83 -7.64 -10.75
C GLN A 199 -8.80 -7.47 -11.93
N GLN A 200 -9.99 -8.06 -11.83
CA GLN A 200 -11.03 -7.97 -12.85
C GLN A 200 -11.46 -6.51 -13.08
N GLN A 201 -11.68 -5.75 -12.01
CA GLN A 201 -12.03 -4.34 -12.09
C GLN A 201 -10.90 -3.46 -12.64
N PHE A 202 -9.63 -3.86 -12.61
CA PHE A 202 -8.58 -3.18 -13.37
C PHE A 202 -8.47 -3.67 -14.82
N GLY A 203 -9.05 -4.83 -15.13
CA GLY A 203 -8.90 -5.50 -16.43
C GLY A 203 -7.62 -6.35 -16.52
N PHE A 204 -7.05 -6.71 -15.37
CA PHE A 204 -5.91 -7.61 -15.31
C PHE A 204 -6.35 -9.06 -15.41
N LYS A 205 -5.56 -9.86 -16.13
CA LYS A 205 -5.75 -11.31 -16.17
C LYS A 205 -5.21 -11.93 -14.87
N PRO A 206 -5.88 -12.95 -14.32
CA PRO A 206 -5.32 -13.79 -13.27
C PRO A 206 -3.96 -14.38 -13.67
N PHE A 207 -3.23 -14.94 -12.72
CA PHE A 207 -2.03 -15.69 -13.05
C PHE A 207 -2.36 -16.86 -13.98
N SER A 208 -1.55 -17.02 -15.03
CA SER A 208 -1.48 -18.27 -15.76
C SER A 208 -0.90 -19.37 -14.86
N PRO A 209 -1.15 -20.66 -15.16
CA PRO A 209 -0.56 -21.77 -14.41
C PRO A 209 0.98 -21.68 -14.31
N PHE A 210 1.64 -21.20 -15.37
CA PHE A 210 3.08 -20.98 -15.40
C PHE A 210 3.53 -19.88 -14.43
N GLU A 211 2.83 -18.75 -14.39
CA GLU A 211 3.14 -17.66 -13.47
C GLU A 211 2.91 -18.07 -12.01
N GLN A 212 1.83 -18.81 -11.74
CA GLN A 212 1.56 -19.35 -10.42
C GLN A 212 2.66 -20.33 -9.98
N HIS A 213 3.08 -21.22 -10.87
CA HIS A 213 4.19 -22.14 -10.58
C HIS A 213 5.51 -21.40 -10.34
N THR A 214 5.81 -20.38 -11.16
CA THR A 214 6.99 -19.53 -10.99
C THR A 214 6.97 -18.80 -9.65
N LEU A 215 5.81 -18.26 -9.25
CA LEU A 215 5.63 -17.66 -7.93
C LEU A 215 5.94 -18.69 -6.83
N ASN A 216 5.37 -19.89 -6.89
CA ASN A 216 5.61 -20.92 -5.89
C ASN A 216 7.11 -21.29 -5.78
N ILE A 217 7.83 -21.35 -6.90
CA ILE A 217 9.29 -21.55 -6.91
C ILE A 217 10.01 -20.38 -6.22
N ILE A 218 9.65 -19.14 -6.56
CA ILE A 218 10.25 -17.95 -5.96
C ILE A 218 10.01 -17.96 -4.44
N GLN A 219 8.79 -18.24 -3.99
CA GLN A 219 8.46 -18.33 -2.56
C GLN A 219 9.29 -19.40 -1.85
N ALA A 220 9.36 -20.61 -2.42
CA ALA A 220 10.14 -21.71 -1.84
C ALA A 220 11.64 -21.34 -1.77
N ALA A 221 12.17 -20.70 -2.81
CA ALA A 221 13.54 -20.23 -2.83
C ALA A 221 13.79 -19.14 -1.78
N THR A 222 12.92 -18.13 -1.70
CA THR A 222 13.10 -17.04 -0.72
C THR A 222 13.00 -17.57 0.71
N TYR A 223 12.06 -18.47 1.01
CA TYR A 223 11.96 -19.08 2.34
C TYR A 223 13.21 -19.87 2.73
N ARG A 224 13.82 -20.58 1.77
CA ARG A 224 15.01 -21.39 2.02
C ARG A 224 16.27 -20.55 2.17
N PHE A 225 16.46 -19.55 1.31
CA PHE A 225 17.74 -18.86 1.17
C PHE A 225 17.78 -17.50 1.87
N LEU A 226 16.65 -16.81 2.05
CA LEU A 226 16.62 -15.50 2.71
C LEU A 226 17.22 -15.54 4.12
N PRO A 227 16.94 -16.55 4.99
CA PRO A 227 17.56 -16.61 6.33
C PRO A 227 19.09 -16.67 6.32
N LEU A 228 19.68 -17.18 5.23
CA LEU A 228 21.13 -17.29 5.02
C LEU A 228 21.75 -16.00 4.49
N MET A 229 20.94 -15.05 4.04
CA MET A 229 21.43 -13.79 3.48
C MET A 229 21.94 -12.84 4.58
N PRO A 230 23.02 -12.08 4.29
CA PRO A 230 23.47 -11.00 5.15
C PRO A 230 22.35 -10.02 5.51
N GLY A 231 22.40 -9.46 6.71
CA GLY A 231 21.38 -8.54 7.22
C GLY A 231 21.16 -7.29 6.36
N PHE A 232 22.15 -6.86 5.57
CA PHE A 232 21.99 -5.72 4.66
C PHE A 232 21.16 -6.01 3.41
N LEU A 233 20.99 -7.27 3.04
CA LEU A 233 20.07 -7.69 1.99
C LEU A 233 18.67 -7.98 2.55
N ARG A 234 18.58 -8.40 3.82
CA ARG A 234 17.32 -8.72 4.48
C ARG A 234 16.56 -7.50 5.00
N TYR A 235 17.29 -6.51 5.50
CA TYR A 235 16.70 -5.39 6.21
C TYR A 235 16.98 -4.07 5.51
N MET A 236 15.93 -3.26 5.39
CA MET A 236 16.04 -1.94 4.81
C MET A 236 16.79 -0.98 5.75
N THR A 237 17.46 0.00 5.15
CA THR A 237 18.28 0.99 5.88
C THR A 237 17.53 1.69 7.03
N PRO A 238 16.24 2.07 6.92
CA PRO A 238 15.52 2.66 8.06
C PRO A 238 15.42 1.73 9.28
N TYR A 239 15.13 0.43 9.07
CA TYR A 239 15.14 -0.55 10.15
C TYR A 239 16.53 -0.67 10.78
N GLN A 240 17.58 -0.76 9.97
CA GLN A 240 18.95 -0.89 10.47
C GLN A 240 19.36 0.31 11.32
N ARG A 241 19.00 1.53 10.90
CA ARG A 241 19.22 2.75 11.67
C ARG A 241 18.44 2.74 12.98
N ALA A 242 17.19 2.28 12.97
CA ALA A 242 16.39 2.13 14.19
C ALA A 242 17.03 1.14 15.18
N MET A 243 17.44 -0.05 14.70
CA MET A 243 18.10 -1.05 15.54
C MET A 243 19.45 -0.57 16.08
N ALA A 244 20.21 0.18 15.29
CA ALA A 244 21.47 0.78 15.76
C ALA A 244 21.22 1.78 16.90
N ARG A 245 20.17 2.61 16.82
CA ARG A 245 19.78 3.54 17.90
C ARG A 245 19.37 2.80 19.18
N LEU A 246 18.54 1.75 19.06
CA LEU A 246 18.13 0.95 20.21
C LEU A 246 19.31 0.28 20.92
N ARG A 247 20.29 -0.22 20.14
CA ARG A 247 21.52 -0.79 20.71
C ARG A 247 22.36 0.26 21.44
N ALA A 248 22.46 1.48 20.91
CA ALA A 248 23.19 2.55 21.56
C ALA A 248 22.56 2.95 22.90
N HIS A 249 21.23 2.98 23.00
CA HIS A 249 20.52 3.35 24.24
C HIS A 249 20.47 2.22 25.29
N ALA A 250 20.79 0.98 24.91
CA ALA A 250 20.83 -0.16 25.83
C ALA A 250 22.19 -0.32 26.55
N VAL A 251 23.18 0.50 26.18
CA VAL A 251 24.53 0.50 26.76
C VAL A 251 24.71 1.65 27.77
N ASP A 252 23.73 2.55 27.86
CA ASP A 252 23.61 3.63 28.86
C ASP A 252 22.66 3.23 30.00
#